data_AF-A0A0B0CZX2-F1
#
_entry.id   AF-A0A0B0CZX2-F1
#
_cell.length_a   1.000
_cell.length_b   1.000
_cell.length_c   1.000
_cell.angle_alpha   90.00
_cell.angle_beta   90.00
_cell.angle_gamma   90.00
#
_symmetry.space_group_name_H-M   'P 1'
#
loop_
_entity.id
_entity.type
_entity.pdbx_description
1 polymer ?
#
loop_
_entity_poly.entity_id
_entity_poly.type
_entity_poly.pdbx_seq_one_letter_code
_entity_poly.pdbx_strand_id
1 'polypeptide(L)'
;MRNWMTPIIYTLFALAILYVGIQLFTNTSSFLSSMIMMIGIAVLVYGAIYFLFLRNRGFGGGGNRTEMKKYKQAVKQSKQKYKQPTPTIKKSSMTKPKVKPSPLGKKNRKRSSAPHLRVIEGNKDKQKNRATF
;
A
#
# COMPACT_ATOMS: atom_id res chain seq x y z
N MET A 1 14.65 35.87 -43.89
CA MET A 1 13.37 35.16 -44.08
C MET A 1 12.27 36.03 -43.50
N ARG A 2 11.30 36.51 -44.29
CA ARG A 2 10.23 37.43 -43.83
C ARG A 2 9.16 36.61 -43.09
N ASN A 3 8.93 36.93 -41.83
CA ASN A 3 7.94 36.28 -40.97
C ASN A 3 6.57 36.84 -41.34
N TRP A 4 5.88 36.21 -42.29
CA TRP A 4 4.55 36.66 -42.74
C TRP A 4 3.45 36.41 -41.69
N MET A 5 3.72 35.57 -40.69
CA MET A 5 2.76 35.27 -39.63
C MET A 5 2.62 36.39 -38.58
N THR A 6 3.65 37.23 -38.38
CA THR A 6 3.58 38.29 -37.36
C THR A 6 2.46 39.30 -37.59
N PRO A 7 2.22 39.86 -38.80
CA PRO A 7 1.09 40.76 -39.01
C PRO A 7 -0.26 40.06 -38.77
N ILE A 8 -0.40 38.80 -39.17
CA ILE A 8 -1.64 38.02 -38.96
C ILE A 8 -1.94 37.87 -37.46
N ILE A 9 -0.91 37.55 -36.66
CA ILE A 9 -1.04 37.42 -35.21
C ILE A 9 -1.45 38.77 -34.59
N TYR A 10 -0.84 39.88 -35.01
CA TYR A 10 -1.21 41.20 -34.51
C TYR A 10 -2.63 41.59 -34.90
N THR A 11 -3.08 41.28 -36.12
CA THR A 11 -4.46 41.53 -36.53
C THR A 11 -5.45 40.70 -35.71
N LEU A 12 -5.16 39.42 -35.47
CA LEU A 12 -5.97 38.55 -34.61
C LEU A 12 -6.05 39.06 -33.18
N PHE A 13 -4.92 39.48 -32.61
CA PHE A 13 -4.89 40.07 -31.27
C PHE A 13 -5.69 41.38 -31.20
N ALA A 14 -5.51 42.27 -32.17
CA ALA A 14 -6.26 43.53 -32.24
C ALA A 14 -7.76 43.27 -32.34
N LEU A 15 -8.18 42.32 -33.19
CA LEU A 15 -9.58 41.96 -33.35
C LEU A 15 -10.17 41.32 -32.10
N ALA A 16 -9.40 40.46 -31.41
CA ALA A 16 -9.81 39.84 -30.16
C ALA A 16 -10.03 40.89 -29.05
N ILE A 17 -9.10 41.83 -28.90
CA ILE A 17 -9.23 42.92 -27.92
C ILE A 17 -10.45 43.79 -28.25
N LEU A 18 -10.65 44.12 -29.52
CA LEU A 18 -11.78 44.94 -29.97
C LEU A 18 -13.11 44.23 -29.71
N TYR A 19 -13.21 42.94 -30.03
CA TYR A 19 -14.39 42.12 -29.76
C TYR A 19 -14.71 42.06 -28.26
N VAL A 20 -13.70 41.78 -27.43
CA VAL A 20 -13.86 41.77 -25.96
C VAL A 20 -14.29 43.15 -25.46
N GLY A 21 -13.69 44.23 -25.98
CA GLY A 21 -14.07 45.60 -25.65
C GLY A 21 -15.54 45.88 -25.95
N ILE A 22 -16.02 45.57 -27.16
CA ILE A 22 -17.43 45.75 -27.53
C ILE A 22 -18.34 44.90 -26.63
N GLN A 23 -18.02 43.61 -26.45
CA GLN A 23 -18.82 42.70 -25.62
C GLN A 23 -18.93 43.20 -24.17
N LEU A 24 -17.88 43.85 -23.66
CA LEU A 24 -17.85 44.42 -22.33
C LEU A 24 -18.74 45.65 -22.20
N PHE A 25 -19.01 46.42 -23.25
CA PHE A 25 -19.95 47.55 -23.20
C PHE A 25 -21.40 47.14 -23.50
N THR A 26 -21.61 46.19 -24.42
CA THR A 26 -22.97 45.79 -24.82
C THR A 26 -23.59 44.77 -23.88
N ASN A 27 -22.79 43.86 -23.30
CA ASN A 27 -23.28 42.71 -22.52
C ASN A 27 -22.36 42.38 -21.33
N THR A 28 -21.92 43.40 -20.57
CA THR A 28 -20.99 43.25 -19.43
C THR A 28 -21.49 42.23 -18.41
N SER A 29 -22.77 42.33 -18.03
CA SER A 29 -23.34 41.52 -16.96
C SER A 29 -23.34 40.03 -17.35
N SER A 30 -23.81 39.71 -18.55
CA SER A 30 -23.83 38.32 -19.05
C SER A 30 -22.40 37.76 -19.20
N PHE A 31 -21.47 38.54 -19.75
CA PHE A 31 -20.08 38.14 -19.88
C PHE A 31 -19.44 37.82 -18.52
N LEU A 32 -19.60 38.71 -17.54
CA LEU A 32 -19.00 38.52 -16.22
C LEU A 32 -19.66 37.36 -15.46
N SER A 33 -20.99 37.24 -15.51
CA SER A 33 -21.71 36.11 -14.94
C SER A 33 -21.29 34.78 -15.57
N SER A 34 -21.09 34.74 -16.89
CA SER A 34 -20.60 33.53 -17.58
C SER A 34 -19.20 33.13 -17.13
N MET A 35 -18.32 34.11 -16.92
CA MET A 35 -16.94 33.85 -16.48
C MET A 35 -16.91 33.33 -15.04
N ILE A 36 -17.71 33.93 -14.14
CA ILE A 36 -17.87 33.45 -12.76
C ILE A 36 -18.49 32.05 -12.76
N MET A 37 -19.50 31.79 -13.60
CA MET A 37 -20.14 30.48 -13.71
C MET A 37 -19.16 29.42 -14.22
N MET A 38 -18.37 29.73 -15.24
CA MET A 38 -17.32 28.84 -15.76
C MET A 38 -16.31 28.49 -14.67
N ILE A 39 -15.80 29.50 -13.94
CA ILE A 39 -14.86 29.30 -12.85
C ILE A 39 -15.51 28.48 -11.73
N GLY A 40 -16.76 28.79 -11.37
CA GLY A 40 -17.52 28.07 -10.37
C GLY A 40 -17.72 26.60 -10.71
N ILE A 41 -18.09 26.30 -11.97
CA ILE A 41 -18.21 24.92 -12.46
C ILE A 41 -16.85 24.22 -12.45
N ALA A 42 -15.78 24.89 -12.91
CA ALA A 42 -14.44 24.32 -12.89
C ALA A 42 -13.98 23.96 -11.48
N VAL A 43 -14.23 24.84 -10.50
CA VAL A 43 -13.94 24.60 -9.08
C VAL A 43 -14.80 23.46 -8.53
N LEU A 44 -16.09 23.41 -8.86
CA LEU A 44 -16.98 22.32 -8.43
C LEU A 44 -16.55 20.98 -9.02
N VAL A 45 -16.22 20.91 -10.30
CA VAL A 45 -15.76 19.69 -10.97
C VAL A 45 -14.41 19.26 -10.41
N TYR A 46 -13.45 20.17 -10.29
CA TYR A 46 -12.15 19.88 -9.68
C TYR A 46 -12.30 19.43 -8.22
N GLY A 47 -13.15 20.12 -7.46
CA GLY A 47 -13.48 19.78 -6.09
C GLY A 47 -14.15 18.41 -5.96
N ALA A 48 -15.07 18.07 -6.86
CA ALA A 48 -15.72 16.76 -6.91
C ALA A 48 -14.73 15.65 -7.26
N ILE A 49 -13.86 15.86 -8.26
CA ILE A 49 -12.81 14.91 -8.62
C ILE A 49 -11.83 14.75 -7.46
N TYR A 50 -11.40 15.85 -6.84
CA TYR A 50 -10.50 15.84 -5.70
C TYR A 50 -11.14 15.11 -4.50
N PHE A 51 -12.39 15.39 -4.20
CA PHE A 51 -13.10 14.79 -3.07
C PHE A 51 -13.43 13.30 -3.29
N LEU A 52 -13.81 12.89 -4.50
CA LEU A 52 -14.17 11.50 -4.77
C LEU A 52 -12.95 10.62 -5.03
N PHE A 53 -12.00 11.09 -5.84
CA PHE A 53 -10.86 10.28 -6.27
C PHE A 53 -9.61 10.54 -5.43
N LEU A 54 -9.28 11.78 -5.08
CA LEU A 54 -8.01 12.10 -4.41
C LEU A 54 -8.10 12.06 -2.87
N ARG A 55 -9.25 12.40 -2.28
CA ARG A 55 -9.49 12.33 -0.82
C ARG A 55 -9.31 10.91 -0.30
N ASN A 56 -9.78 9.91 -1.05
CA ASN A 56 -9.73 8.51 -0.65
C ASN A 56 -8.45 7.80 -1.10
N ARG A 57 -7.73 8.29 -2.11
CA ARG A 57 -6.43 7.73 -2.54
C ARG A 57 -5.20 8.45 -1.99
N GLY A 58 -5.36 9.56 -1.29
CA GLY A 58 -4.26 10.17 -0.54
C GLY A 58 -3.08 10.54 -1.43
N PHE A 59 -3.33 11.37 -2.44
CA PHE A 59 -2.31 11.97 -3.31
C PHE A 59 -1.32 12.91 -2.57
N GLY A 60 -1.33 12.90 -1.23
CA GLY A 60 -0.39 13.60 -0.35
C GLY A 60 -0.12 12.87 0.97
N GLY A 61 -0.12 11.52 0.99
CA GLY A 61 0.35 10.77 2.17
C GLY A 61 -0.64 9.75 2.78
N GLY A 62 -1.64 9.28 2.01
CA GLY A 62 -2.63 8.31 2.51
C GLY A 62 -2.17 6.85 2.57
N GLY A 63 -1.04 6.50 1.94
CA GLY A 63 -0.46 5.15 1.98
C GLY A 63 -0.01 4.72 3.39
N ASN A 64 0.28 5.69 4.26
CA ASN A 64 0.81 5.43 5.60
C ASN A 64 -0.23 4.83 6.56
N ARG A 65 -1.53 5.06 6.36
CA ARG A 65 -2.57 4.52 7.26
C ARG A 65 -2.64 2.99 7.19
N THR A 66 -2.40 2.40 6.03
CA THR A 66 -2.44 0.94 5.88
C THR A 66 -1.16 0.30 6.39
N GLU A 67 0.00 0.90 6.09
CA GLU A 67 1.30 0.40 6.57
C GLU A 67 1.47 0.56 8.07
N MET A 68 1.06 1.69 8.65
CA MET A 68 1.10 1.92 10.08
C MET A 68 0.12 1.01 10.83
N LYS A 69 -1.03 0.65 10.21
CA LYS A 69 -1.93 -0.39 10.75
C LYS A 69 -1.29 -1.77 10.74
N LYS A 70 -0.64 -2.16 9.63
CA LYS A 70 0.10 -3.43 9.51
C LYS A 70 1.27 -3.49 10.51
N TYR A 71 2.04 -2.42 10.65
CA TYR A 71 3.11 -2.30 11.63
C TYR A 71 2.60 -2.45 13.06
N LYS A 72 1.52 -1.74 13.43
CA LYS A 72 0.89 -1.88 14.76
C LYS A 72 0.40 -3.31 15.02
N GLN A 73 -0.14 -4.00 14.01
CA GLN A 73 -0.54 -5.41 14.13
C GLN A 73 0.67 -6.33 14.32
N ALA A 74 1.72 -6.16 13.53
CA ALA A 74 2.95 -6.96 13.63
C ALA A 74 3.65 -6.79 14.99
N VAL A 75 3.71 -5.56 15.52
CA VAL A 75 4.28 -5.29 16.85
C VAL A 75 3.43 -5.91 17.97
N LYS A 76 2.11 -5.88 17.85
CA LYS A 76 1.23 -6.58 18.81
C LYS A 76 1.49 -8.08 18.80
N GLN A 77 1.59 -8.69 17.62
CA GLN A 77 1.88 -10.11 17.46
C GLN A 77 3.27 -10.48 18.01
N SER A 78 4.30 -9.68 17.75
CA SER A 78 5.64 -9.93 18.29
C SER A 78 5.65 -9.85 19.82
N LYS A 79 5.07 -8.78 20.39
CA LYS A 79 4.96 -8.63 21.84
C LYS A 79 4.16 -9.78 22.49
N GLN A 80 3.10 -10.28 21.84
CA GLN A 80 2.36 -11.44 22.35
C GLN A 80 3.19 -12.73 22.32
N LYS A 81 4.00 -12.95 21.27
CA LYS A 81 4.89 -14.11 21.15
C LYS A 81 5.95 -14.16 22.24
N TYR A 82 6.50 -13.00 22.64
CA TYR A 82 7.54 -12.92 23.68
C TYR A 82 6.99 -12.74 25.10
N LYS A 83 5.68 -12.52 25.26
CA LYS A 83 5.01 -12.48 26.58
C LYS A 83 4.55 -13.85 27.07
N GLN A 84 4.54 -14.87 26.21
CA GLN A 84 4.38 -16.23 26.71
C GLN A 84 5.67 -16.62 27.42
N PRO A 85 5.64 -16.95 28.73
CA PRO A 85 6.80 -17.55 29.36
C PRO A 85 7.13 -18.78 28.53
N THR A 86 8.39 -18.89 28.13
CA THR A 86 8.96 -20.11 27.55
C THR A 86 8.35 -21.30 28.30
N PRO A 87 7.76 -22.30 27.63
CA PRO A 87 7.37 -23.52 28.33
C PRO A 87 8.65 -24.03 28.97
N THR A 88 8.72 -23.90 30.28
CA THR A 88 9.81 -24.44 31.07
C THR A 88 9.81 -25.91 30.72
N ILE A 89 10.86 -26.35 30.02
CA ILE A 89 11.13 -27.76 29.82
C ILE A 89 11.24 -28.31 31.24
N LYS A 90 10.15 -28.88 31.73
CA LYS A 90 10.10 -29.55 33.03
C LYS A 90 11.13 -30.67 32.92
N LYS A 91 12.33 -30.43 33.45
CA LYS A 91 13.30 -31.49 33.72
C LYS A 91 12.63 -32.40 34.72
N SER A 92 11.99 -33.46 34.24
CA SER A 92 11.49 -34.53 35.09
C SER A 92 12.70 -35.09 35.84
N SER A 93 12.69 -34.92 37.16
CA SER A 93 13.65 -35.55 38.05
C SER A 93 13.50 -37.07 37.94
N MET A 94 14.35 -37.70 37.14
CA MET A 94 14.43 -39.15 37.11
C MET A 94 15.29 -39.58 38.31
N THR A 95 14.60 -40.01 39.36
CA THR A 95 15.18 -40.63 40.55
C THR A 95 16.08 -41.79 40.12
N LYS A 96 17.32 -41.78 40.62
CA LYS A 96 18.36 -42.78 40.33
C LYS A 96 17.91 -44.18 40.77
N PRO A 97 17.98 -45.22 39.93
CA PRO A 97 18.13 -46.58 40.42
C PRO A 97 19.63 -46.92 40.58
N LYS A 98 19.94 -47.58 41.70
CA LYS A 98 21.28 -48.06 42.09
C LYS A 98 21.96 -48.88 41.00
N VAL A 99 23.28 -48.74 40.91
CA VAL A 99 24.17 -49.48 40.00
C VAL A 99 24.59 -50.82 40.64
N LYS A 100 24.65 -51.88 39.80
CA LYS A 100 25.64 -53.00 39.69
C LYS A 100 24.99 -54.41 39.64
N PRO A 101 25.63 -55.45 39.05
CA PRO A 101 26.52 -55.51 37.86
C PRO A 101 26.24 -56.72 36.91
N SER A 102 27.00 -56.80 35.80
CA SER A 102 27.34 -58.05 35.04
C SER A 102 26.42 -58.52 33.88
N PRO A 103 26.89 -59.39 32.95
CA PRO A 103 27.07 -59.02 31.54
C PRO A 103 26.31 -59.96 30.56
N LEU A 104 26.47 -59.73 29.25
CA LEU A 104 25.97 -60.55 28.13
C LEU A 104 24.46 -60.44 27.82
N GLY A 105 24.16 -59.71 26.74
CA GLY A 105 22.84 -59.74 26.10
C GLY A 105 22.77 -58.81 24.88
N LYS A 106 23.34 -59.26 23.76
CA LYS A 106 23.30 -58.60 22.43
C LYS A 106 21.86 -58.23 22.01
N LYS A 107 21.62 -57.00 21.51
CA LYS A 107 20.95 -56.77 20.20
C LYS A 107 21.04 -55.31 19.69
N ASN A 108 21.79 -55.13 18.60
CA ASN A 108 21.66 -54.17 17.49
C ASN A 108 21.74 -52.65 17.76
N ARG A 109 22.89 -51.98 17.51
CA ARG A 109 23.27 -51.33 16.22
C ARG A 109 22.04 -50.68 15.55
N LYS A 110 21.91 -49.35 15.42
CA LYS A 110 22.83 -48.42 14.73
C LYS A 110 22.60 -46.98 15.23
N ARG A 111 23.65 -46.34 15.75
CA ARG A 111 23.82 -44.88 15.69
C ARG A 111 24.34 -44.57 14.29
N SER A 112 23.51 -44.01 13.42
CA SER A 112 23.96 -43.33 12.21
C SER A 112 22.83 -42.46 11.70
N SER A 113 23.02 -41.14 11.78
CA SER A 113 22.53 -40.13 10.84
C SER A 113 22.24 -38.83 11.58
N ALA A 114 23.13 -37.86 11.41
CA ALA A 114 23.01 -36.47 11.81
C ALA A 114 21.64 -35.83 11.44
N PRO A 115 21.24 -34.73 12.10
CA PRO A 115 20.03 -34.00 11.73
C PRO A 115 20.27 -33.26 10.41
N HIS A 116 19.66 -33.75 9.33
CA HIS A 116 19.68 -33.11 8.02
C HIS A 116 18.89 -31.80 8.09
N LEU A 117 19.51 -30.68 7.70
CA LEU A 117 18.83 -29.39 7.55
C LEU A 117 17.76 -29.55 6.46
N ARG A 118 16.48 -29.45 6.84
CA ARG A 118 15.40 -29.34 5.85
C ARG A 118 15.30 -27.90 5.41
N VAL A 119 15.37 -27.70 4.10
CA VAL A 119 15.12 -26.41 3.45
C VAL A 119 13.67 -26.05 3.73
N ILE A 120 13.41 -24.82 4.18
CA ILE A 120 12.05 -24.30 4.27
C ILE A 120 11.57 -24.10 2.84
N GLU A 121 10.75 -25.02 2.35
CA GLU A 121 10.06 -24.84 1.09
C GLU A 121 9.14 -23.61 1.22
N GLY A 122 9.45 -22.58 0.43
CA GLY A 122 8.61 -21.39 0.34
C GLY A 122 7.22 -21.78 -0.14
N ASN A 123 6.19 -21.25 0.55
CA ASN A 123 4.78 -21.46 0.26
C ASN A 123 4.39 -20.92 -1.14
N LYS A 124 4.71 -21.65 -2.21
CA LYS A 124 4.41 -21.28 -3.60
C LYS A 124 3.11 -21.88 -4.15
N ASP A 125 2.50 -22.88 -3.50
CA ASP A 125 1.28 -23.53 -4.01
C ASP A 125 0.08 -23.48 -3.05
N LYS A 126 -0.18 -22.34 -2.40
CA LYS A 126 -1.50 -22.08 -1.77
C LYS A 126 -2.47 -21.31 -2.67
N GLN A 127 -2.38 -21.53 -3.98
CA GLN A 127 -3.44 -21.19 -4.92
C GLN A 127 -3.61 -22.36 -5.90
N LYS A 128 -4.41 -23.35 -5.51
CA LYS A 128 -5.32 -24.15 -6.37
C LYS A 128 -5.98 -25.22 -5.49
N ASN A 129 -7.29 -25.39 -5.65
CA ASN A 129 -8.18 -26.31 -4.92
C ASN A 129 -8.71 -25.83 -3.56
N ARG A 130 -9.53 -24.77 -3.59
CA ARG A 130 -10.73 -24.69 -2.74
C ARG A 130 -11.94 -25.03 -3.60
N ALA A 131 -12.26 -26.32 -3.71
CA ALA A 131 -13.56 -26.82 -4.16
C ALA A 131 -13.75 -28.24 -3.62
N THR A 132 -14.92 -28.46 -2.96
CA THR A 132 -15.68 -29.72 -2.75
C THR A 132 -14.99 -30.82 -1.90
N PHE A 133 -15.63 -31.43 -0.90
CA PHE A 133 -17.03 -31.79 -0.67
C PHE A 133 -17.48 -31.53 0.78
#